data_AF-A0A1Q5UKE4-F1
#
_entry.id   AF-A0A1Q5UKE4-F1
#
_cell.length_a   1.000
_cell.length_b   1.000
_cell.length_c   1.000
_cell.angle_alpha   90.00
_cell.angle_beta   90.00
_cell.angle_gamma   90.00
#
_symmetry.space_group_name_H-M   'P 1'
#
loop_
_entity.id
_entity.type
_entity.pdbx_description
1 polymer ?
#
loop_
_entity_poly.entity_id
_entity_poly.type
_entity_poly.pdbx_seq_one_letter_code
_entity_poly.pdbx_strand_id
1 'polypeptide(L)'
;MESLDQIVACDAQDSNRRPLQANTVSLWALLIKMSFGCANDVDIEQPSGDPIYGIASCTKLITTIAVLQCVEKGLLELDGDISEVLHEWKNPKILVRFDKGGEPVVADSNGVISLR
;
A
#
# COMPACT_ATOMS: atom_id res chain seq x y z
N MET A 1 30.88 14.59 2.25
CA MET A 1 29.45 14.21 2.21
C MET A 1 29.36 13.08 1.22
N GLU A 2 29.04 11.87 1.67
CA GLU A 2 28.86 10.74 0.76
C GLU A 2 27.65 11.01 -0.14
N SER A 3 27.76 10.65 -1.41
CA SER A 3 26.65 10.74 -2.37
C SER A 3 25.61 9.66 -2.07
N LEU A 4 24.34 9.91 -2.43
CA LEU A 4 23.27 8.92 -2.27
C LEU A 4 23.63 7.58 -2.96
N ASP A 5 24.28 7.64 -4.11
CA ASP A 5 24.75 6.47 -4.84
C ASP A 5 25.75 5.64 -4.03
N GLN A 6 26.67 6.30 -3.32
CA GLN A 6 27.64 5.63 -2.45
C GLN A 6 26.97 4.99 -1.24
N ILE A 7 25.97 5.65 -0.66
CA ILE A 7 25.21 5.12 0.48
C ILE A 7 24.41 3.89 0.06
N VAL A 8 23.70 3.96 -1.06
CA VAL A 8 22.88 2.86 -1.59
C VAL A 8 23.75 1.70 -2.07
N ALA A 9 24.91 1.97 -2.69
CA ALA A 9 25.85 0.93 -3.08
C ALA A 9 26.48 0.21 -1.87
N CYS A 10 26.76 0.94 -0.78
CA CYS A 10 27.28 0.37 0.46
C CYS A 10 26.24 -0.54 1.14
N ASP A 11 24.97 -0.11 1.20
CA ASP A 11 23.87 -0.90 1.78
C ASP A 11 23.55 -2.14 0.92
N ALA A 12 23.67 -2.05 -0.40
CA ALA A 12 23.48 -3.18 -1.31
C ALA A 12 24.57 -4.28 -1.19
N GLN A 13 25.72 -3.98 -0.59
CA GLN A 13 26.84 -4.93 -0.39
C GLN A 13 26.82 -5.60 0.99
N ASP A 14 25.93 -5.21 1.91
CA ASP A 14 25.79 -5.83 3.23
C ASP A 14 25.12 -7.21 3.10
N SER A 15 25.92 -8.28 3.21
CA SER A 15 25.45 -9.66 3.11
C SER A 15 24.46 -10.08 4.20
N ASN A 16 24.27 -9.26 5.24
CA ASN A 16 23.38 -9.53 6.36
C ASN A 16 21.98 -8.91 6.17
N ARG A 17 21.74 -8.20 5.06
CA ARG A 17 20.47 -7.53 4.74
C ARG A 17 19.98 -7.91 3.34
N ARG A 18 18.66 -7.91 3.16
CA ARG A 18 18.07 -8.14 1.83
C ARG A 18 18.41 -6.94 0.93
N PRO A 19 18.84 -7.15 -0.31
CA PRO A 19 19.16 -6.06 -1.23
C PRO A 19 17.96 -5.14 -1.42
N LEU A 20 18.21 -3.83 -1.40
CA LEU A 20 17.17 -2.84 -1.65
C LEU A 20 16.68 -2.94 -3.09
N GLN A 21 15.39 -3.22 -3.26
CA GLN A 21 14.73 -3.07 -4.55
C GLN A 21 14.54 -1.58 -4.83
N ALA A 22 15.39 -1.02 -5.69
CA ALA A 22 15.29 0.37 -6.12
C ALA A 22 14.12 0.53 -7.12
N ASN A 23 13.16 1.39 -6.79
CA ASN A 23 12.03 1.70 -7.66
C ASN A 23 12.31 2.92 -8.52
N THR A 24 11.83 2.92 -9.75
CA THR A 24 11.90 4.08 -10.65
C THR A 24 10.70 4.99 -10.38
N VAL A 25 10.93 6.27 -10.08
CA VAL A 25 9.88 7.30 -10.01
C VAL A 25 10.10 8.27 -11.17
N SER A 26 9.10 8.43 -12.03
CA SER A 26 9.14 9.37 -13.16
C SER A 26 8.39 10.66 -12.83
N LEU A 27 9.08 11.80 -12.98
CA LEU A 27 8.48 13.13 -13.01
C LEU A 27 8.77 13.74 -14.38
N TRP A 28 7.78 14.39 -15.00
CA TRP A 28 7.68 14.74 -16.43
C TRP A 28 8.92 15.35 -17.16
N ALA A 29 9.98 15.76 -16.47
CA ALA A 29 11.19 16.30 -17.07
C ALA A 29 12.49 15.57 -16.70
N LEU A 30 12.46 14.60 -15.77
CA LEU A 30 13.65 13.93 -15.27
C LEU A 30 13.40 12.42 -15.15
N LEU A 31 14.13 11.64 -15.95
CA LEU A 31 14.14 10.19 -15.85
C LEU A 31 15.45 9.75 -15.19
N ILE A 32 15.39 9.47 -13.89
CA ILE A 32 16.46 8.79 -13.16
C ILE A 32 16.01 7.35 -12.95
N LYS A 33 16.64 6.42 -13.68
CA LYS A 33 16.49 4.97 -13.48
C LYS A 33 17.80 4.46 -12.89
N MET A 34 17.75 4.01 -11.64
CA MET A 34 18.86 3.34 -10.99
C MET A 34 18.35 2.03 -10.41
N SER A 35 19.09 0.96 -10.65
CA SER A 35 18.82 -0.37 -10.12
C SER A 35 20.02 -0.78 -9.27
N PHE A 36 19.76 -1.23 -8.05
CA PHE A 36 20.78 -1.73 -7.13
C PHE A 36 20.34 -3.07 -6.57
N GLY A 37 21.31 -3.91 -6.17
CA GLY A 37 21.03 -5.23 -5.61
C GLY A 37 20.41 -6.21 -6.61
N CYS A 38 19.66 -7.19 -6.12
CA CYS A 38 18.99 -8.19 -6.93
C CYS A 38 17.46 -8.17 -6.75
N ALA A 39 16.72 -8.70 -7.73
CA ALA A 39 15.26 -8.77 -7.66
C ALA A 39 14.75 -9.88 -6.74
N ASN A 40 15.48 -11.00 -6.63
CA ASN A 40 15.08 -12.18 -5.88
C ASN A 40 16.28 -12.80 -5.13
N ASP A 41 16.00 -13.61 -4.12
CA ASP A 41 17.04 -14.27 -3.29
C ASP A 41 17.79 -15.40 -4.04
N VAL A 42 17.31 -15.80 -5.22
CA VAL A 42 17.90 -16.88 -6.04
C VAL A 42 18.84 -16.32 -7.11
N ASP A 43 18.45 -15.20 -7.72
CA ASP A 43 19.21 -14.56 -8.78
C ASP A 43 19.95 -13.36 -8.17
N ILE A 44 21.26 -13.49 -7.99
CA ILE A 44 22.11 -12.45 -7.37
C ILE A 44 22.44 -11.33 -8.39
N GLU A 45 21.91 -11.42 -9.61
CA GLU A 45 22.14 -10.45 -10.67
C GLU A 45 21.29 -9.20 -10.50
N GLN A 46 21.83 -8.09 -11.00
CA GLN A 46 21.08 -6.84 -11.08
C GLN A 46 19.85 -7.02 -11.96
N PRO A 47 18.66 -6.55 -11.53
CA PRO A 47 17.48 -6.65 -12.35
C PRO A 47 17.65 -5.87 -13.66
N SER A 48 17.57 -6.58 -14.78
CA SER A 48 17.50 -6.01 -16.11
C SER A 48 16.04 -5.91 -16.60
N GLY A 49 15.73 -4.90 -17.41
CA GLY A 49 14.39 -4.69 -17.96
C GLY A 49 13.40 -4.02 -17.00
N ASP A 50 12.18 -4.58 -16.93
CA ASP A 50 11.04 -4.11 -16.13
C ASP A 50 10.61 -5.20 -15.13
N PRO A 51 11.37 -5.39 -14.04
CA PRO A 51 11.04 -6.34 -12.99
C PRO A 51 9.69 -6.03 -12.33
N ILE A 52 9.00 -7.08 -11.89
CA ILE A 52 7.72 -6.97 -11.17
C ILE A 52 8.01 -6.84 -9.68
N TYR A 53 7.49 -5.77 -9.07
CA TYR A 53 7.69 -5.48 -7.66
C TYR A 53 6.40 -5.64 -6.84
N GLY A 54 6.53 -6.19 -5.64
CA GLY A 54 5.49 -6.13 -4.64
C GLY A 54 5.42 -4.74 -4.02
N ILE A 55 4.43 -3.93 -4.40
CA ILE A 55 4.33 -2.54 -3.92
C ILE A 55 3.58 -2.39 -2.59
N ALA A 56 3.10 -3.50 -2.01
CA ALA A 56 2.42 -3.55 -0.72
C ALA A 56 1.39 -2.41 -0.52
N SER A 57 1.55 -1.60 0.51
CA SER A 57 0.61 -0.50 0.84
C SER A 57 0.54 0.62 -0.20
N CYS A 58 1.48 0.72 -1.15
CA CYS A 58 1.37 1.69 -2.25
C CYS A 58 0.15 1.40 -3.16
N THR A 59 -0.40 0.19 -3.10
CA THR A 59 -1.70 -0.12 -3.75
C THR A 59 -2.84 0.78 -3.27
N LYS A 60 -2.80 1.30 -2.03
CA LYS A 60 -3.82 2.21 -1.50
C LYS A 60 -4.02 3.44 -2.38
N LEU A 61 -2.95 4.00 -2.95
CA LEU A 61 -3.06 5.14 -3.86
C LEU A 61 -3.86 4.78 -5.12
N ILE A 62 -3.53 3.63 -5.72
CA ILE A 62 -4.21 3.14 -6.93
C ILE A 62 -5.69 2.87 -6.63
N THR A 63 -5.98 2.23 -5.49
CA THR A 63 -7.36 1.99 -5.04
C THR A 63 -8.12 3.30 -4.82
N THR A 64 -7.51 4.31 -4.18
CA THR A 64 -8.13 5.62 -3.99
C THR A 64 -8.51 6.25 -5.32
N ILE A 65 -7.63 6.21 -6.33
CA ILE A 65 -7.92 6.75 -7.67
C ILE A 65 -9.10 6.01 -8.31
N ALA A 66 -9.13 4.69 -8.25
CA ALA A 66 -10.23 3.90 -8.79
C ALA A 66 -11.58 4.22 -8.12
N VAL A 67 -11.58 4.40 -6.80
CA VAL A 67 -12.79 4.80 -6.04
C VAL A 67 -13.25 6.20 -6.45
N LEU A 68 -12.35 7.17 -6.57
CA LEU A 68 -12.69 8.53 -7.01
C LEU A 68 -13.25 8.56 -8.44
N GLN A 69 -12.76 7.71 -9.34
CA GLN A 69 -13.33 7.56 -10.68
C GLN A 69 -14.77 7.01 -10.65
N CYS A 70 -15.12 6.16 -9.69
CA CYS A 70 -16.49 5.70 -9.48
C CYS A 70 -17.38 6.83 -8.95
N VAL A 71 -16.85 7.70 -8.08
CA VAL A 71 -17.55 8.90 -7.60
C VAL A 71 -17.83 9.87 -8.75
N GLU A 72 -16.83 10.13 -9.61
CA GLU A 72 -17.00 11.00 -10.80
C GLU A 72 -18.10 10.50 -11.76
N LYS A 73 -18.29 9.18 -11.83
CA LYS A 73 -19.34 8.54 -12.65
C LYS A 73 -20.72 8.52 -11.96
N GLY A 74 -20.83 9.00 -10.72
CA GLY A 74 -22.06 8.94 -9.93
C GLY A 74 -22.44 7.52 -9.49
N LEU A 75 -21.48 6.58 -9.48
CA LEU A 75 -21.71 5.19 -9.03
C LEU A 75 -21.55 5.06 -7.52
N LEU A 76 -20.82 5.98 -6.90
CA LEU A 76 -20.55 6.04 -5.47
C LEU A 76 -20.63 7.49 -5.00
N GLU A 77 -20.88 7.70 -3.71
CA GLU A 77 -20.85 9.02 -3.08
C GLU A 77 -19.84 9.03 -1.94
N LEU A 78 -19.09 10.14 -1.80
CA LEU A 78 -18.06 10.24 -0.76
C LEU A 78 -18.63 10.21 0.65
N ASP A 79 -19.79 10.83 0.84
CA ASP A 79 -20.45 11.03 2.12
C ASP A 79 -21.77 10.21 2.23
N GLY A 80 -22.04 9.33 1.24
CA GLY A 80 -23.21 8.45 1.22
C GLY A 80 -23.03 7.20 2.07
N ASP A 81 -24.13 6.49 2.33
CA ASP A 81 -24.12 5.22 3.07
C ASP A 81 -23.52 4.10 2.22
N ILE A 82 -22.33 3.60 2.60
CA ILE A 82 -21.64 2.55 1.85
C ILE A 82 -22.41 1.23 1.84
N SER A 83 -23.34 1.04 2.79
CA SER A 83 -24.10 -0.21 2.91
C SER A 83 -25.09 -0.44 1.76
N GLU A 84 -25.36 0.59 0.94
CA GLU A 84 -26.10 0.46 -0.32
C GLU A 84 -25.35 -0.38 -1.36
N VAL A 85 -24.02 -0.43 -1.25
CA VAL A 85 -23.14 -1.22 -2.13
C VAL A 85 -22.60 -2.44 -1.38
N LEU A 86 -22.06 -2.21 -0.18
CA LEU A 86 -21.47 -3.24 0.68
C LEU A 86 -22.43 -3.59 1.82
N HIS A 87 -23.43 -4.40 1.51
CA HIS A 87 -24.54 -4.75 2.40
C HIS A 87 -24.09 -5.35 3.75
N GLU A 88 -22.92 -5.98 3.80
CA GLU A 88 -22.30 -6.52 5.02
C GLU A 88 -21.86 -5.43 6.02
N TRP A 89 -21.75 -4.18 5.56
CA TRP A 89 -21.46 -3.01 6.39
C TRP A 89 -22.73 -2.33 6.91
N LYS A 90 -23.89 -2.97 6.77
CA LYS A 90 -25.11 -2.50 7.42
C LYS A 90 -25.05 -2.81 8.92
N ASN A 91 -25.02 -1.77 9.76
CA ASN A 91 -24.96 -1.86 11.22
C ASN A 91 -23.83 -2.77 11.74
N PRO A 92 -22.55 -2.49 11.42
CA PRO A 92 -21.43 -3.31 11.84
C PRO A 92 -21.27 -3.29 13.37
N LYS A 93 -20.77 -4.41 13.89
CA LYS A 93 -20.43 -4.53 15.30
C LYS A 93 -19.01 -4.02 15.54
N ILE A 94 -18.86 -3.08 16.45
CA ILE A 94 -17.57 -2.50 16.86
C ILE A 94 -17.00 -3.34 17.99
N LEU A 95 -15.78 -3.85 17.81
CA LEU A 95 -15.03 -4.48 18.90
C LEU A 95 -14.56 -3.42 19.89
N VAL A 96 -15.08 -3.47 21.12
CA VAL A 96 -14.78 -2.47 22.16
C VAL A 96 -13.64 -2.93 23.07
N ARG A 97 -13.67 -4.20 23.50
CA ARG A 97 -12.66 -4.79 24.39
C ARG A 97 -12.75 -6.31 24.40
N PHE A 98 -11.83 -6.95 25.10
CA PHE A 98 -11.95 -8.32 25.56
C PHE A 98 -12.28 -8.34 27.05
N ASP A 99 -13.12 -9.28 27.50
CA ASP A 99 -13.43 -9.45 28.91
C ASP A 99 -12.33 -10.25 29.66
N LYS A 100 -12.56 -10.54 30.95
CA LYS A 100 -11.61 -11.31 31.76
C LYS A 100 -11.45 -12.78 31.32
N GLY A 101 -12.42 -13.30 30.58
CA GLY A 101 -12.38 -14.64 29.98
C GLY A 101 -11.68 -14.66 28.62
N GLY A 102 -11.35 -13.50 28.06
CA GLY A 102 -10.79 -13.37 26.72
C GLY A 102 -11.84 -13.33 25.61
N GLU A 103 -13.13 -13.23 25.97
CA GLU A 103 -14.21 -13.14 24.98
C GLU A 103 -14.37 -11.71 24.47
N PRO A 104 -14.64 -11.52 23.16
CA PRO A 104 -14.80 -10.19 22.57
C PRO A 104 -16.13 -9.56 22.99
N VAL A 105 -16.05 -8.36 23.56
CA VAL A 105 -17.21 -7.50 23.86
C VAL A 105 -17.38 -6.53 22.71
N VAL A 106 -18.52 -6.64 22.02
CA VAL A 106 -18.88 -5.82 20.86
C VAL A 106 -20.05 -4.88 21.18
N ALA A 107 -20.11 -3.74 20.49
CA ALA A 107 -21.21 -2.79 20.54
C ALA A 107 -21.71 -2.47 19.13
N ASP A 108 -22.94 -1.98 18.99
CA ASP A 108 -23.47 -1.53 17.70
C ASP A 108 -22.80 -0.22 17.27
N SER A 109 -22.57 -0.06 15.95
CA SER A 109 -22.05 1.19 15.41
C SER A 109 -23.08 2.32 15.46
N ASN A 110 -22.63 3.52 15.82
CA ASN A 110 -23.44 4.73 15.71
C ASN A 110 -23.21 5.41 14.36
N GLY A 111 -24.23 5.44 13.52
CA GLY A 111 -24.18 6.06 12.20
C GLY A 111 -23.84 5.10 11.06
N VAL A 112 -23.79 5.65 9.85
CA VAL A 112 -23.42 4.91 8.63
C VAL A 112 -21.94 5.10 8.33
N ILE A 113 -21.35 4.16 7.60
CA ILE A 113 -19.97 4.27 7.15
C ILE A 113 -19.97 4.87 5.75
N SER A 114 -19.17 5.90 5.55
CA SER A 114 -18.95 6.58 4.27
C SER A 114 -17.66 6.11 3.60
N LEU A 115 -17.46 6.51 2.34
CA LEU A 115 -16.17 6.32 1.67
C LEU A 115 -15.05 7.21 2.25
N ARG A 116 -15.40 8.37 2.81
CA ARG A 116 -14.48 9.30 3.47
C ARG A 116 -14.24 8.93 4.93
#